data_AF-A0A6G1D4G9-F1
#
_entry.id   AF-A0A6G1D4G9-F1
#
_cell.length_a   1.000
_cell.length_b   1.000
_cell.length_c   1.000
_cell.angle_alpha   90.00
_cell.angle_beta   90.00
_cell.angle_gamma   90.00
#
_symmetry.space_group_name_H-M   'P 1'
#
loop_
_entity.id
_entity.type
_entity.pdbx_description
1 polymer ?
#
loop_
_entity_poly.entity_id
_entity_poly.type
_entity_poly.pdbx_seq_one_letter_code
_entity_poly.pdbx_strand_id
1 'polypeptide(L)'
;MTVEKVDATVADFDAHFDKLFTAGDDGGGKGKLKLLLFLADRDASSNLTWCPDCNMVLLCAYVGDKPTWRDPAHPWRVDLRFRLTGIPMLIRWENGTAAARLRDDEAHLADKIVAVLNASSVAD
;
A
#
# COMPACT_ATOMS: atom_id res chain seq x y z
N MET A 1 4.03 6.67 9.54
CA MET A 1 4.25 6.64 8.09
C MET A 1 3.04 7.29 7.44
N THR A 2 3.22 8.43 6.79
CA THR A 2 2.18 9.05 5.97
C THR A 2 2.36 8.53 4.55
N VAL A 3 1.29 8.03 3.93
CA VAL A 3 1.32 7.62 2.52
C VAL A 3 0.82 8.80 1.69
N GLU A 4 1.72 9.44 0.96
CA GLU A 4 1.37 10.42 -0.07
C GLU A 4 1.12 9.65 -1.36
N LYS A 5 -0.10 9.76 -1.91
CA LYS A 5 -0.45 9.21 -3.22
C LYS A 5 -0.40 10.34 -4.23
N VAL A 6 0.33 10.13 -5.31
CA VAL A 6 0.46 11.07 -6.43
C VAL A 6 0.21 10.27 -7.70
N ASP A 7 -0.82 10.64 -8.44
CA ASP A 7 -1.05 10.10 -9.78
C ASP A 7 -0.24 10.95 -10.76
N ALA A 8 0.38 10.30 -11.74
CA ALA A 8 1.14 10.96 -12.80
C ALA A 8 0.74 10.36 -14.15
N THR A 9 0.74 11.20 -15.17
CA THR A 9 0.57 10.84 -16.56
C THR A 9 1.92 10.95 -17.28
N VAL A 10 1.96 10.54 -18.55
CA VAL A 10 3.16 10.74 -19.39
C VAL A 10 3.57 12.23 -19.46
N ALA A 11 2.64 13.17 -19.32
CA ALA A 11 2.90 14.60 -19.47
C ALA A 11 3.59 15.24 -18.24
N ASP A 12 3.42 14.68 -17.04
CA ASP A 12 3.91 15.26 -15.78
C ASP A 12 4.78 14.31 -14.94
N PHE A 13 5.04 13.09 -15.44
CA PHE A 13 5.81 12.05 -14.75
C PHE A 13 7.15 12.55 -14.22
N ASP A 14 7.97 13.20 -15.04
CA ASP A 14 9.32 13.61 -14.65
C ASP A 14 9.31 14.58 -13.46
N ALA A 15 8.37 15.53 -13.44
CA ALA A 15 8.24 16.48 -12.33
C ALA A 15 7.86 15.78 -11.01
N HIS A 16 6.96 14.79 -11.08
CA HIS A 16 6.57 14.00 -9.91
C HIS A 16 7.67 13.04 -9.46
N PHE A 17 8.38 12.42 -10.41
CA PHE A 17 9.53 11.56 -10.17
C PHE A 17 10.64 12.32 -9.43
N ASP A 18 11.06 13.47 -9.96
CA ASP A 18 12.10 14.29 -9.36
C ASP A 18 11.71 14.73 -7.95
N LYS A 19 10.46 15.17 -7.75
CA LYS A 19 9.96 15.53 -6.42
C LYS A 19 10.01 14.36 -5.45
N LEU A 20 9.61 13.16 -5.88
CA LEU A 20 9.63 11.95 -5.05
C LEU A 20 11.06 11.59 -4.62
N PHE A 21 12.04 11.73 -5.51
CA PHE A 21 13.42 11.33 -5.22
C PHE A 21 14.25 12.42 -4.53
N THR A 22 13.90 13.69 -4.69
CA THR A 22 14.55 14.83 -4.01
C THR A 22 13.97 15.11 -2.62
N ALA A 23 12.71 14.77 -2.35
CA ALA A 23 12.11 14.89 -1.03
C ALA A 23 12.62 13.77 -0.10
N GLY A 24 13.72 13.96 0.64
CA GLY A 24 14.09 13.00 1.69
C GLY A 24 15.51 12.94 2.24
N ASP A 25 16.34 13.99 2.17
CA ASP A 25 17.64 14.02 2.88
C ASP A 25 17.57 14.81 4.20
N ASP A 26 16.56 14.52 5.01
CA ASP A 26 16.20 15.27 6.23
C ASP A 26 17.13 14.95 7.43
N GLY A 27 18.26 14.26 7.23
CA GLY A 27 19.30 14.03 8.26
C GLY A 27 18.91 13.17 9.48
N GLY A 28 17.70 12.61 9.52
CA GLY A 28 17.10 11.98 10.70
C GLY A 28 16.67 10.52 10.53
N GLY A 29 17.55 9.65 10.01
CA GLY A 29 17.56 8.22 10.34
C GLY A 29 16.27 7.40 10.11
N LYS A 30 15.75 7.38 8.88
CA LYS A 30 15.14 6.25 8.13
C LYS A 30 14.41 6.87 6.94
N GLY A 31 14.98 6.73 5.75
CA GLY A 31 14.39 7.30 4.53
C GLY A 31 12.95 6.84 4.31
N LYS A 32 12.12 7.70 3.71
CA LYS A 32 10.76 7.32 3.28
C LYS A 32 10.86 6.18 2.25
N LEU A 33 10.05 5.13 2.41
CA LEU A 33 9.88 4.12 1.37
C LEU A 33 9.24 4.79 0.14
N LYS A 34 9.93 4.75 -1.00
CA LYS A 34 9.48 5.30 -2.29
C LYS A 34 9.05 4.13 -3.18
N LEU A 35 7.81 4.16 -3.66
CA LEU A 35 7.24 3.13 -4.53
C LEU A 35 6.72 3.79 -5.79
N LEU A 36 7.02 3.20 -6.94
CA LEU A 36 6.46 3.58 -8.23
C LEU A 36 5.61 2.43 -8.75
N LEU A 37 4.41 2.75 -9.22
CA LEU A 37 3.48 1.81 -9.80
C LEU A 37 3.06 2.34 -11.18
N PHE A 38 3.40 1.62 -12.23
CA PHE A 38 2.99 1.95 -13.59
C PHE A 38 1.69 1.21 -13.91
N LEU A 39 0.66 1.97 -14.31
CA LEU A 39 -0.66 1.45 -14.66
C LEU A 39 -1.04 1.94 -16.06
N ALA A 40 -1.89 1.19 -16.73
CA ALA A 40 -2.54 1.66 -17.94
C ALA A 40 -3.61 2.71 -17.61
N ASP A 41 -3.72 3.71 -18.48
CA ASP A 41 -4.71 4.78 -18.36
C ASP A 41 -6.14 4.25 -18.20
N ARG A 42 -6.97 5.05 -17.51
CA ARG A 42 -8.40 4.83 -17.42
C ARG A 42 -9.10 5.52 -18.58
N ASP A 43 -10.02 4.81 -19.21
CA ASP A 43 -10.97 5.40 -20.14
C ASP A 43 -11.85 6.42 -19.41
N ALA A 44 -11.96 7.63 -19.96
CA ALA A 44 -12.66 8.73 -19.31
C ALA A 44 -14.17 8.50 -19.16
N SER A 45 -14.77 7.65 -19.99
CA SER A 45 -16.21 7.40 -19.99
C SER A 45 -16.64 6.31 -19.01
N SER A 46 -15.82 5.27 -18.87
CA SER A 46 -16.09 4.10 -18.03
C SER A 46 -15.30 4.09 -16.72
N ASN A 47 -14.27 4.92 -16.60
CA ASN A 47 -13.27 4.90 -15.52
C ASN A 47 -12.58 3.53 -15.36
N LEU A 48 -12.62 2.69 -16.42
CA LEU A 48 -11.98 1.39 -16.47
C LEU A 48 -10.62 1.49 -17.18
N THR A 49 -9.67 0.69 -16.75
CA THR A 49 -8.40 0.52 -17.46
C THR A 49 -8.54 -0.56 -18.54
N TRP A 50 -7.86 -0.38 -19.69
CA TRP A 50 -7.85 -1.38 -20.76
C TRP A 50 -6.96 -2.60 -20.44
N CYS A 51 -6.11 -2.47 -19.42
CA CYS A 51 -5.21 -3.52 -18.94
C CYS A 51 -5.93 -4.37 -17.88
N PRO A 52 -6.23 -5.66 -18.15
CA PRO A 52 -6.93 -6.52 -17.19
C PRO A 52 -6.19 -6.65 -15.86
N ASP A 53 -4.86 -6.69 -15.91
CA ASP A 53 -3.99 -6.85 -14.74
C ASP A 53 -3.83 -5.56 -13.93
N CYS A 54 -4.24 -4.41 -14.48
CA CYS A 54 -4.13 -3.11 -13.85
C CYS A 54 -5.35 -2.77 -12.96
N ASN A 55 -6.31 -3.70 -12.83
CA ASN A 55 -7.47 -3.55 -11.96
C ASN A 55 -7.13 -3.91 -10.50
N MET A 56 -6.49 -2.98 -9.79
CA MET A 56 -6.09 -3.14 -8.39
C MET A 56 -6.67 -2.06 -7.49
N VAL A 57 -6.94 -2.41 -6.24
CA VAL A 57 -7.46 -1.49 -5.21
C VAL A 57 -6.57 -1.53 -3.98
N LEU A 58 -6.05 -0.36 -3.58
CA LEU A 58 -5.29 -0.18 -2.36
C LEU A 58 -6.08 0.64 -1.33
N LEU A 59 -6.56 -0.02 -0.29
CA LEU A 59 -7.16 0.63 0.87
C LEU A 59 -6.10 1.01 1.90
N CYS A 60 -5.93 2.31 2.14
CA CYS A 60 -5.13 2.82 3.26
C CYS A 60 -6.05 3.11 4.45
N ALA A 61 -5.98 2.30 5.51
CA ALA A 61 -6.80 2.44 6.70
C ALA A 61 -5.97 2.96 7.88
N TYR A 62 -6.36 4.11 8.44
CA TYR A 62 -5.69 4.73 9.58
C TYR A 62 -6.38 4.33 10.90
N VAL A 63 -5.61 3.75 11.83
CA VAL A 63 -6.13 3.21 13.11
C VAL A 63 -6.58 4.27 14.13
N GLY A 64 -6.57 5.55 13.75
CA GLY A 64 -6.75 6.66 14.68
C GLY A 64 -5.45 7.05 15.40
N ASP A 65 -5.60 7.79 16.50
CA ASP A 65 -4.47 8.29 17.29
C ASP A 65 -3.84 7.20 18.17
N LYS A 66 -2.72 7.53 18.82
CA LYS A 66 -1.96 6.59 19.64
C LYS A 66 -2.76 6.01 20.83
N PRO A 67 -3.54 6.81 21.58
CA PRO A 67 -4.47 6.26 22.58
C PRO A 67 -5.50 5.30 21.99
N THR A 68 -6.16 5.66 20.89
CA THR A 68 -7.16 4.82 20.20
C THR A 68 -6.56 3.46 19.81
N TRP A 69 -5.35 3.46 19.24
CA TRP A 69 -4.67 2.21 18.82
C TRP A 69 -4.20 1.34 19.98
N ARG A 70 -3.83 1.96 21.11
CA ARG A 70 -3.35 1.25 22.30
C ARG A 70 -4.47 0.56 23.05
N ASP A 71 -5.72 0.92 22.82
CA ASP A 71 -6.86 0.22 23.39
C ASP A 71 -6.89 -1.24 22.90
N PRO A 72 -6.81 -2.25 23.80
CA PRO A 72 -6.95 -3.64 23.40
C PRO A 72 -8.32 -3.97 22.78
N ALA A 73 -9.36 -3.19 23.08
CA ALA A 73 -10.68 -3.30 22.49
C ALA A 73 -10.83 -2.59 21.13
N HIS A 74 -9.74 -2.05 20.57
CA HIS A 74 -9.76 -1.41 19.26
C HIS A 74 -10.42 -2.33 18.22
N PRO A 75 -11.38 -1.84 17.40
CA PRO A 75 -12.21 -2.69 16.54
C PRO A 75 -11.41 -3.65 15.66
N TRP A 76 -10.30 -3.20 15.09
CA TRP A 76 -9.46 -4.04 14.21
C TRP A 76 -8.51 -5.00 14.96
N ARG A 77 -8.34 -4.88 16.28
CA ARG A 77 -7.63 -5.89 17.10
C ARG A 77 -8.53 -7.11 17.35
N VAL A 78 -9.82 -6.87 17.56
CA VAL A 78 -10.82 -7.91 17.87
C VAL A 78 -11.54 -8.47 16.64
N ASP A 79 -11.56 -7.73 15.52
CA ASP A 79 -12.17 -8.20 14.27
C ASP A 79 -11.45 -9.45 13.74
N LEU A 80 -12.21 -10.53 13.56
CA LEU A 80 -11.70 -11.84 13.13
C LEU A 80 -11.04 -11.82 11.74
N ARG A 81 -11.42 -10.87 10.88
CA ARG A 81 -10.84 -10.71 9.54
C ARG A 81 -9.44 -10.13 9.60
N PHE A 82 -9.13 -9.31 10.61
CA PHE A 82 -7.88 -8.55 10.66
C PHE A 82 -6.97 -8.99 11.81
N ARG A 83 -7.52 -9.12 13.04
CA ARG A 83 -6.79 -9.46 14.28
C ARG A 83 -5.44 -8.74 14.38
N LEU A 84 -5.45 -7.42 14.19
CA LEU A 84 -4.23 -6.63 14.11
C LEU A 84 -3.47 -6.70 15.44
N THR A 85 -2.19 -7.07 15.39
CA THR A 85 -1.31 -7.10 16.57
C THR A 85 -0.41 -5.87 16.65
N GLY A 86 -0.02 -5.33 15.48
CA GLY A 86 0.91 -4.22 15.31
C GLY A 86 0.59 -3.40 14.06
N ILE A 87 1.26 -2.24 13.95
CA ILE A 87 1.24 -1.38 12.75
C ILE A 87 2.69 -0.96 12.41
N PRO A 88 3.03 -0.73 11.12
CA PRO A 88 2.19 -0.90 9.92
C PRO A 88 1.85 -2.37 9.63
N MET A 89 0.76 -2.64 8.93
CA MET A 89 0.41 -3.99 8.46
C MET A 89 -0.08 -3.90 7.02
N LEU A 90 0.42 -4.78 6.15
CA LEU A 90 -0.08 -4.93 4.79
C LEU A 90 -0.77 -6.30 4.68
N ILE A 91 -1.97 -6.33 4.13
CA ILE A 91 -2.72 -7.56 3.88
C ILE A 91 -3.05 -7.61 2.40
N ARG A 92 -2.65 -8.68 1.72
CA ARG A 92 -3.15 -8.98 0.38
C ARG A 92 -4.41 -9.82 0.51
N TRP A 93 -5.46 -9.38 -0.18
CA TRP A 93 -6.75 -10.05 -0.18
C TRP A 93 -6.99 -10.70 -1.55
N GLU A 94 -7.37 -11.98 -1.56
CA GLU A 94 -7.69 -12.73 -2.78
C GLU A 94 -8.88 -13.65 -2.49
N ASN A 95 -9.80 -13.77 -3.44
CA ASN A 95 -10.95 -14.69 -3.38
C ASN A 95 -11.72 -14.63 -2.04
N GLY A 96 -11.90 -13.43 -1.50
CA GLY A 96 -12.64 -13.23 -0.25
C GLY A 96 -11.86 -13.53 1.03
N THR A 97 -10.55 -13.78 0.97
CA THR A 97 -9.72 -14.12 2.14
C THR A 97 -8.38 -13.38 2.15
N ALA A 98 -7.73 -13.31 3.33
CA ALA A 98 -6.38 -12.76 3.47
C ALA A 98 -5.33 -13.78 2.98
N ALA A 99 -4.88 -13.63 1.73
CA ALA A 99 -3.92 -14.52 1.09
C ALA A 99 -2.48 -14.34 1.61
N ALA A 100 -2.09 -13.12 1.97
CA ALA A 100 -0.77 -12.84 2.55
C ALA A 100 -0.82 -11.67 3.54
N ARG A 101 0.12 -11.65 4.50
CA ARG A 101 0.23 -10.60 5.53
C ARG A 101 1.69 -10.26 5.78
N LEU A 102 2.02 -8.97 5.74
CA LEU A 102 3.26 -8.42 6.28
C LEU A 102 2.93 -7.70 7.58
N ARG A 103 3.61 -8.06 8.67
CA ARG A 103 3.39 -7.50 10.00
C ARG A 103 4.24 -6.24 10.22
N ASP A 104 4.23 -5.68 11.42
CA ASP A 104 4.92 -4.43 11.77
C ASP A 104 6.44 -4.47 11.56
N ASP A 105 7.05 -5.64 11.66
CA ASP A 105 8.45 -5.90 11.36
C ASP A 105 8.77 -6.08 9.86
N GLU A 106 7.76 -6.37 9.03
CA GLU A 106 7.96 -6.66 7.60
C GLU A 106 7.32 -5.63 6.65
N ALA A 107 6.22 -4.99 7.05
CA ALA A 107 5.39 -4.14 6.19
C ALA A 107 6.03 -2.81 5.83
N HIS A 108 7.27 -2.58 6.25
CA HIS A 108 8.10 -1.44 5.87
C HIS A 108 9.31 -1.84 5.01
N LEU A 109 9.48 -3.13 4.73
CA LEU A 109 10.58 -3.67 3.95
C LEU A 109 10.18 -3.79 2.47
N ALA A 110 10.92 -3.13 1.59
CA ALA A 110 10.58 -3.01 0.17
C ALA A 110 10.52 -4.36 -0.55
N ASP A 111 11.50 -5.23 -0.31
CA ASP A 111 11.60 -6.57 -0.88
C ASP A 111 10.39 -7.45 -0.48
N LYS A 112 9.96 -7.37 0.79
CA LYS A 112 8.77 -8.08 1.28
C LYS A 112 7.49 -7.58 0.64
N ILE A 113 7.33 -6.26 0.50
CA ILE A 113 6.19 -5.67 -0.18
C ILE A 113 6.13 -6.13 -1.63
N VAL A 114 7.26 -6.07 -2.36
CA VAL A 114 7.36 -6.55 -3.75
C VAL A 114 7.01 -8.03 -3.85
N ALA A 115 7.50 -8.88 -2.95
CA ALA A 115 7.18 -10.30 -2.94
C ALA A 115 5.67 -10.57 -2.76
N VAL A 116 5.01 -9.81 -1.88
CA VAL A 116 3.56 -9.92 -1.67
C VAL A 116 2.77 -9.40 -2.87
N LEU A 117 3.22 -8.35 -3.55
CA LEU A 117 2.55 -7.85 -4.75
C LEU A 117 2.69 -8.82 -5.94
N ASN A 118 3.82 -9.50 -6.06
CA ASN A 118 4.13 -10.37 -7.20
C ASN A 118 3.66 -11.82 -7.05
N ALA A 119 3.26 -12.26 -5.85
CA ALA A 119 2.83 -13.63 -5.66
C ALA A 119 1.48 -13.87 -6.37
N SER A 120 1.50 -14.41 -7.59
CA SER A 120 0.29 -14.75 -8.35
C SER A 120 -0.56 -15.82 -7.65
N SER A 121 -1.87 -15.74 -7.81
CA SER A 121 -2.72 -16.91 -7.66
C SER A 121 -2.49 -17.83 -8.86
N VAL A 122 -1.95 -19.02 -8.62
CA VAL A 122 -2.09 -20.10 -9.60
C VAL A 122 -3.56 -20.48 -9.54
N ALA A 123 -4.31 -20.14 -10.58
CA ALA A 123 -5.65 -20.68 -10.78
C ALA A 123 -5.49 -22.10 -11.35
N ASP A 124 -5.86 -23.11 -10.55
CA ASP A 124 -6.21 -24.45 -11.03
C ASP A 124 -7.59 -24.42 -11.71
#